data_AF-A0AAE3T1Y1-F1
#
_entry.id   AF-A0AAE3T1Y1-F1
#
_cell.length_a   1.000
_cell.length_b   1.000
_cell.length_c   1.000
_cell.angle_alpha   90.00
_cell.angle_beta   90.00
_cell.angle_gamma   90.00
#
_symmetry.space_group_name_H-M   'P 1'
#
loop_
_entity.id
_entity.type
_entity.pdbx_description
1 polymer ?
#
loop_
_entity_poly.entity_id
_entity_poly.type
_entity_poly.pdbx_seq_one_letter_code
_entity_poly.pdbx_strand_id
1 'polypeptide(L)'
;MAGSARVLGPGCGPLDAPLMFIGEAPGRLGADGSHLPFHGDKSGHNFERLIEQVGISRYEVFVTNAVLCNPKDERGNNATPTPAEIANCASFLRQTIEILDPPIVVTLGTVALRACSMLDMHSISLRDRVRTNIPWMRRLLIPLYHPGQRAMVHRSFANQLGDYQFVAETLRRLKQPRNKSVSAKPRSDAAKLGHVARQILQSNSAGLSYLSLHKLCFLAEVASLEATGTRLTNAYVVSQKDGPYFVDLHLAKLPQLIAGIQVHSVGSKVMLGLATQMGLLDAEPAEGLSASDDAIIKKVLAKYGRMRDDELKRVAYLSKYMRALIRKERSTGANLCNAAVLPFSTKSR
;
A
#
# COMPACT_ATOMS: atom_id res chain seq x y z
N MET A 1 34.08 -12.09 -0.89
CA MET A 1 32.99 -12.98 -0.43
C MET A 1 33.44 -14.45 -0.23
N ALA A 2 34.74 -14.75 -0.07
CA ALA A 2 35.18 -16.12 0.15
C ALA A 2 34.55 -16.67 1.46
N GLY A 3 34.00 -17.89 1.41
CA GLY A 3 33.32 -18.52 2.54
C GLY A 3 31.89 -18.08 2.81
N SER A 4 31.30 -17.18 2.02
CA SER A 4 29.87 -16.86 2.10
C SER A 4 29.02 -17.93 1.40
N ALA A 5 27.83 -18.21 1.93
CA ALA A 5 26.89 -19.12 1.30
C ALA A 5 26.33 -18.54 0.00
N ARG A 6 26.08 -19.40 -1.00
CA ARG A 6 25.32 -19.06 -2.20
C ARG A 6 23.86 -19.38 -1.93
N VAL A 7 23.07 -18.35 -1.68
CA VAL A 7 21.67 -18.47 -1.25
C VAL A 7 20.75 -18.49 -2.45
N LEU A 8 20.62 -19.67 -3.07
CA LEU A 8 19.62 -19.98 -4.08
C LEU A 8 19.33 -21.48 -4.02
N GLY A 9 18.11 -21.89 -3.69
CA GLY A 9 17.76 -23.29 -3.50
C GLY A 9 16.32 -23.49 -3.00
N PRO A 10 15.95 -24.69 -2.52
CA PRO A 10 14.58 -25.01 -2.10
C PRO A 10 14.01 -24.07 -1.04
N GLY A 11 14.87 -23.50 -0.19
CA GLY A 11 14.48 -22.53 0.83
C GLY A 11 14.03 -21.16 0.30
N CYS A 12 14.20 -20.90 -0.99
CA CYS A 12 13.69 -19.71 -1.66
C CYS A 12 12.17 -19.77 -1.89
N GLY A 13 11.58 -20.95 -2.05
CA GLY A 13 10.15 -21.10 -2.33
C GLY A 13 9.86 -22.02 -3.52
N PRO A 14 8.57 -22.21 -3.85
CA PRO A 14 8.16 -23.14 -4.90
C PRO A 14 8.40 -22.59 -6.30
N LEU A 15 8.56 -23.48 -7.29
CA LEU A 15 8.88 -23.10 -8.67
C LEU A 15 7.71 -22.48 -9.44
N ASP A 16 6.48 -22.69 -8.98
CA ASP A 16 5.24 -22.17 -9.54
C ASP A 16 4.71 -20.95 -8.75
N ALA A 17 5.56 -20.30 -7.96
CA ALA A 17 5.18 -19.17 -7.13
C ALA A 17 4.60 -18.01 -7.96
N PRO A 18 3.35 -17.56 -7.70
CA PRO A 18 2.75 -16.44 -8.41
C PRO A 18 3.33 -15.07 -8.01
N LEU A 19 4.21 -15.03 -7.02
CA LEU A 19 4.79 -13.83 -6.46
C LEU A 19 6.23 -14.08 -6.06
N MET A 20 7.13 -13.23 -6.57
CA MET A 20 8.56 -13.26 -6.27
C MET A 20 9.00 -11.99 -5.54
N PHE A 21 9.77 -12.12 -4.47
CA PHE A 21 10.44 -11.02 -3.77
C PHE A 21 11.95 -11.06 -4.05
N ILE A 22 12.52 -9.89 -4.33
CA ILE A 22 13.95 -9.72 -4.60
C ILE A 22 14.52 -8.73 -3.60
N GLY A 23 15.41 -9.19 -2.72
CA GLY A 23 16.21 -8.38 -1.81
C GLY A 23 17.54 -7.93 -2.38
N GLU A 24 18.35 -7.30 -1.54
CA GLU A 24 19.69 -6.81 -1.88
C GLU A 24 20.71 -7.95 -1.93
N ALA A 25 20.98 -8.56 -0.78
CA ALA A 25 21.95 -9.64 -0.61
C ALA A 25 21.68 -10.39 0.72
N PRO A 26 22.21 -11.62 0.88
CA PRO A 26 22.23 -12.32 2.16
C PRO A 26 22.93 -11.51 3.26
N GLY A 27 22.33 -11.45 4.46
CA GLY A 27 22.98 -10.92 5.66
C GLY A 27 23.75 -12.00 6.43
N ARG A 28 24.87 -11.62 7.08
CA ARG A 28 25.74 -12.52 7.86
C ARG A 28 25.00 -13.36 8.91
N LEU A 29 24.10 -12.72 9.67
CA LEU A 29 23.31 -13.38 10.72
C LEU A 29 21.98 -13.96 10.20
N GLY A 30 21.73 -13.81 8.90
CA GLY A 30 20.52 -14.30 8.26
C GLY A 30 20.88 -15.37 7.23
N ALA A 31 20.55 -15.07 5.97
CA ALA A 31 20.65 -16.03 4.87
C ALA A 31 22.07 -16.57 4.61
N ASP A 32 23.14 -15.86 4.99
CA ASP A 32 24.53 -16.35 4.85
C ASP A 32 24.77 -17.60 5.73
N GLY A 33 24.10 -17.68 6.89
CA GLY A 33 24.19 -18.82 7.80
C GLY A 33 23.02 -19.80 7.69
N SER A 34 21.81 -19.32 7.39
CA SER A 34 20.61 -20.15 7.35
C SER A 34 20.32 -20.75 5.97
N HIS A 35 20.94 -20.22 4.91
CA HIS A 35 20.58 -20.51 3.51
C HIS A 35 19.13 -20.15 3.15
N LEU A 36 18.41 -19.41 4.00
CA LEU A 36 17.04 -18.97 3.80
C LEU A 36 17.00 -17.43 3.63
N PRO A 37 16.64 -16.92 2.44
CA PRO A 37 16.50 -15.48 2.19
C PRO A 37 15.53 -14.82 3.18
N PHE A 38 15.85 -13.61 3.67
CA PHE A 38 14.99 -12.92 4.65
C PHE A 38 14.54 -13.82 5.81
N HIS A 39 15.49 -14.50 6.46
CA HIS A 39 15.23 -15.33 7.64
C HIS A 39 16.35 -15.15 8.68
N GLY A 40 16.02 -15.26 9.97
CA GLY A 40 16.98 -15.26 11.09
C GLY A 40 17.53 -13.90 11.51
N ASP A 41 17.75 -12.98 10.57
CA ASP A 41 18.15 -11.60 10.91
C ASP A 41 16.95 -10.67 11.12
N LYS A 42 17.21 -9.44 11.58
CA LYS A 42 16.15 -8.45 11.84
C LYS A 42 15.33 -8.10 10.59
N SER A 43 15.96 -8.06 9.41
CA SER A 43 15.25 -7.77 8.16
C SER A 43 14.34 -8.94 7.78
N GLY A 44 14.80 -10.18 8.01
CA GLY A 44 14.03 -11.39 7.84
C GLY A 44 12.81 -11.45 8.74
N HIS A 45 12.98 -11.24 10.05
CA HIS A 45 11.85 -11.20 10.99
C HIS A 45 10.81 -10.14 10.61
N ASN A 46 11.27 -8.98 10.14
CA ASN A 46 10.36 -7.93 9.68
C ASN A 46 9.63 -8.32 8.39
N PHE A 47 10.33 -8.91 7.42
CA PHE A 47 9.75 -9.43 6.18
C PHE A 47 8.67 -10.47 6.47
N GLU A 48 8.99 -11.47 7.29
CA GLU A 48 8.08 -12.56 7.67
C GLU A 48 6.82 -12.00 8.35
N ARG A 49 6.98 -11.07 9.30
CA ARG A 49 5.85 -10.39 9.94
C ARG A 49 5.00 -9.59 8.94
N LEU A 50 5.62 -8.95 7.96
CA LEU A 50 4.90 -8.15 6.96
C LEU A 50 4.07 -9.03 6.03
N ILE A 51 4.62 -10.13 5.51
CA ILE A 51 3.89 -11.05 4.63
C ILE A 51 2.77 -11.78 5.40
N GLU A 52 3.04 -12.21 6.63
CA GLU A 52 2.08 -12.90 7.49
C GLU A 52 0.87 -12.01 7.80
N GLN A 53 1.10 -10.75 8.18
CA GLN A 53 0.01 -9.82 8.52
C GLN A 53 -0.90 -9.47 7.34
N VAL A 54 -0.44 -9.64 6.10
CA VAL A 54 -1.24 -9.39 4.89
C VAL A 54 -1.81 -10.68 4.29
N GLY A 55 -1.64 -11.80 4.98
CA GLY A 55 -2.17 -13.10 4.59
C GLY A 55 -1.42 -13.76 3.42
N ILE A 56 -0.13 -13.45 3.24
CA ILE A 56 0.73 -14.12 2.27
C ILE A 56 1.57 -15.16 3.00
N SER A 57 1.41 -16.43 2.65
CA SER A 57 2.26 -17.50 3.17
C SER A 57 3.64 -17.46 2.51
N ARG A 58 4.70 -17.60 3.31
CA ARG A 58 6.08 -17.76 2.82
C ARG A 58 6.21 -18.96 1.87
N TYR A 59 5.40 -20.00 2.07
CA TYR A 59 5.42 -21.23 1.27
C TYR A 59 4.72 -21.08 -0.09
N GLU A 60 4.04 -19.97 -0.34
CA GLU A 60 3.37 -19.68 -1.63
C GLU A 60 4.14 -18.65 -2.47
N VAL A 61 5.30 -18.19 -2.01
CA VAL A 61 6.07 -17.13 -2.67
C VAL A 61 7.51 -17.55 -2.86
N PHE A 62 8.16 -16.98 -3.88
CA PHE A 62 9.59 -17.16 -4.09
C PHE A 62 10.34 -15.93 -3.56
N VAL A 63 11.37 -16.12 -2.75
CA VAL A 63 12.17 -15.06 -2.15
C VAL A 63 13.63 -15.29 -2.53
N THR A 64 14.27 -14.27 -3.07
CA THR A 64 15.69 -14.30 -3.44
C THR A 64 16.34 -12.92 -3.27
N ASN A 65 17.58 -12.77 -3.68
CA ASN A 65 18.33 -11.51 -3.66
C ASN A 65 18.95 -11.20 -5.03
N ALA A 66 19.27 -9.93 -5.26
CA ALA A 66 20.00 -9.49 -6.43
C ALA A 66 21.43 -10.05 -6.47
N VAL A 67 22.09 -10.15 -5.31
CA VAL A 67 23.38 -10.82 -5.14
C VAL A 67 23.18 -12.05 -4.25
N LEU A 68 23.68 -13.21 -4.68
CA LEU A 68 23.41 -14.50 -4.01
C LEU A 68 24.32 -14.81 -2.82
N CYS A 69 25.34 -13.98 -2.58
CA CYS A 69 26.33 -14.15 -1.53
C CYS A 69 26.38 -12.89 -0.66
N ASN A 70 26.77 -13.02 0.61
CA ASN A 70 26.91 -11.87 1.50
C ASN A 70 28.13 -11.00 1.15
N PRO A 71 27.96 -9.74 0.68
CA PRO A 71 29.03 -8.78 0.53
C PRO A 71 29.54 -8.31 1.91
N LYS A 72 30.86 -8.33 2.10
CA LYS A 72 31.49 -8.01 3.39
C LYS A 72 32.46 -6.84 3.23
N ASP A 73 32.44 -5.91 4.18
CA ASP A 73 33.48 -4.88 4.30
C ASP A 73 34.81 -5.49 4.78
N GLU A 74 35.86 -4.68 4.84
CA GLU A 74 37.20 -5.10 5.29
C GLU A 74 37.20 -5.68 6.73
N ARG A 75 36.17 -5.37 7.52
CA ARG A 75 35.99 -5.82 8.90
C ARG A 75 35.07 -7.04 9.00
N GLY A 76 34.58 -7.57 7.88
CA GLY A 76 33.68 -8.72 7.83
C GLY A 76 32.20 -8.40 8.12
N ASN A 77 31.80 -7.12 8.16
CA ASN A 77 30.40 -6.72 8.33
C ASN A 77 29.65 -6.70 7.00
N ASN A 78 28.32 -6.82 7.03
CA ASN A 78 27.50 -6.69 5.83
C ASN A 78 27.74 -5.34 5.16
N ALA A 79 28.06 -5.37 3.86
CA ALA A 79 28.21 -4.20 3.02
C ALA A 79 27.07 -4.11 1.99
N THR A 80 26.97 -2.98 1.29
CA THR A 80 26.11 -2.89 0.11
C THR A 80 26.87 -3.45 -1.09
N PRO A 81 26.28 -4.32 -1.92
CA PRO A 81 27.00 -4.89 -3.05
C PRO A 81 27.35 -3.81 -4.08
N THR A 82 28.54 -3.94 -4.64
CA THR A 82 29.05 -3.07 -5.70
C THR A 82 28.32 -3.33 -7.02
N PRO A 83 28.36 -2.37 -7.96
CA PRO A 83 27.80 -2.60 -9.30
C PRO A 83 28.37 -3.82 -10.02
N ALA A 84 29.66 -4.13 -9.80
CA ALA A 84 30.31 -5.31 -10.38
C ALA A 84 29.76 -6.62 -9.79
N GLU A 85 29.51 -6.66 -8.47
CA GLU A 85 28.93 -7.83 -7.81
C GLU A 85 27.47 -8.07 -8.24
N ILE A 86 26.70 -7.00 -8.42
CA ILE A 86 25.35 -7.06 -8.99
C ILE A 86 25.41 -7.57 -10.44
N ALA A 87 26.29 -7.02 -11.27
CA ALA A 87 26.47 -7.45 -12.66
C ALA A 87 26.82 -8.94 -12.76
N ASN A 88 27.71 -9.42 -11.88
CA ASN A 88 28.11 -10.82 -11.81
C ASN A 88 26.94 -11.76 -11.48
N CYS A 89 25.99 -11.31 -10.66
CA CYS A 89 24.81 -12.11 -10.29
C CYS A 89 23.60 -11.92 -11.22
N ALA A 90 23.63 -10.94 -12.12
CA ALA A 90 22.48 -10.57 -12.95
C ALA A 90 22.00 -11.72 -13.85
N SER A 91 22.91 -12.53 -14.40
CA SER A 91 22.55 -13.69 -15.23
C SER A 91 21.75 -14.74 -14.45
N PHE A 92 22.14 -15.02 -13.19
CA PHE A 92 21.42 -15.94 -12.33
C PHE A 92 20.03 -15.41 -11.97
N LEU A 93 19.92 -14.11 -11.67
CA LEU A 93 18.63 -13.49 -11.39
C LEU A 93 17.71 -13.56 -12.63
N ARG A 94 18.23 -13.27 -13.82
CA ARG A 94 17.49 -13.40 -15.09
C ARG A 94 16.94 -14.80 -15.26
N GLN A 95 17.81 -15.80 -15.19
CA GLN A 95 17.45 -17.21 -15.39
C GLN A 95 16.43 -17.66 -14.34
N THR A 96 16.59 -17.26 -13.08
CA THR A 96 15.64 -17.58 -12.00
C THR A 96 14.25 -17.02 -12.34
N ILE A 97 14.17 -15.76 -12.77
CA ILE A 97 12.89 -15.11 -13.14
C ILE A 97 12.27 -15.76 -14.37
N GLU A 98 13.07 -16.14 -15.37
CA GLU A 98 12.60 -16.80 -16.58
C GLU A 98 12.12 -18.23 -16.33
N ILE A 99 12.75 -18.98 -15.41
CA ILE A 99 12.35 -20.34 -15.02
C ILE A 99 11.05 -20.32 -14.21
N LEU A 100 10.95 -19.41 -13.23
CA LEU A 100 9.77 -19.29 -12.36
C LEU A 100 8.57 -18.66 -13.06
N ASP A 101 8.83 -17.79 -14.05
CA ASP A 101 7.87 -16.93 -14.74
C ASP A 101 6.77 -16.33 -13.84
N PRO A 102 7.13 -15.66 -12.71
CA PRO A 102 6.14 -15.16 -11.79
C PRO A 102 5.41 -13.96 -12.41
N PRO A 103 4.08 -13.86 -12.29
CA PRO A 103 3.32 -12.73 -12.82
C PRO A 103 3.55 -11.45 -12.01
N ILE A 104 4.03 -11.53 -10.76
CA ILE A 104 4.40 -10.39 -9.92
C ILE A 104 5.83 -10.57 -9.39
N VAL A 105 6.64 -9.53 -9.57
CA VAL A 105 7.96 -9.37 -8.95
C VAL A 105 7.96 -8.13 -8.06
N VAL A 106 8.45 -8.28 -6.84
CA VAL A 106 8.53 -7.22 -5.84
C VAL A 106 10.00 -6.98 -5.50
N THR A 107 10.49 -5.77 -5.69
CA THR A 107 11.86 -5.41 -5.29
C THR A 107 11.85 -4.78 -3.91
N LEU A 108 12.73 -5.21 -3.03
CA LEU A 108 12.88 -4.72 -1.67
C LEU A 108 14.13 -3.83 -1.56
N GLY A 109 13.93 -2.51 -1.67
CA GLY A 109 14.99 -1.52 -1.62
C GLY A 109 15.51 -1.09 -2.99
N THR A 110 16.38 -0.07 -2.99
CA THR A 110 16.92 0.55 -4.20
C THR A 110 17.90 -0.36 -4.94
N VAL A 111 18.63 -1.21 -4.23
CA VAL A 111 19.61 -2.11 -4.84
C VAL A 111 18.93 -3.20 -5.65
N ALA A 112 17.89 -3.84 -5.10
CA ALA A 112 17.07 -4.81 -5.83
C ALA A 112 16.42 -4.19 -7.07
N LEU A 113 15.90 -2.97 -6.94
CA LEU A 113 15.32 -2.24 -8.06
C LEU A 113 16.36 -1.90 -9.15
N ARG A 114 17.57 -1.50 -8.75
CA ARG A 114 18.67 -1.25 -9.68
C ARG A 114 19.14 -2.54 -10.37
N ALA A 115 19.16 -3.67 -9.67
CA ALA A 115 19.48 -4.95 -10.30
C ALA A 115 18.46 -5.31 -11.39
N CYS A 116 17.17 -5.06 -11.15
CA CYS A 116 16.12 -5.26 -12.15
C CYS A 116 16.29 -4.35 -13.38
N SER A 117 16.82 -3.13 -13.21
CA SER A 117 17.10 -2.24 -14.34
C SER A 117 18.25 -2.73 -15.23
N MET A 118 19.07 -3.67 -14.76
CA MET A 118 20.12 -4.31 -15.56
C MET A 118 19.57 -5.48 -16.40
N LEU A 119 18.39 -5.98 -16.06
CA LEU A 119 17.69 -7.04 -16.79
C LEU A 119 16.79 -6.46 -17.89
N ASP A 120 16.08 -5.37 -17.57
CA ASP A 120 15.25 -4.64 -18.52
C ASP A 120 15.31 -3.16 -18.13
N MET A 121 15.88 -2.35 -19.03
CA MET A 121 16.34 -1.00 -18.74
C MET A 121 15.18 -0.10 -18.32
N HIS A 122 15.30 0.51 -17.13
CA HIS A 122 14.29 1.43 -16.62
C HIS A 122 14.85 2.49 -15.68
N SER A 123 14.20 3.65 -15.59
CA SER A 123 14.57 4.77 -14.70
C SER A 123 13.60 4.94 -13.52
N ILE A 124 13.19 3.84 -12.90
CA ILE A 124 12.20 3.84 -11.81
C ILE A 124 12.83 4.36 -10.51
N SER A 125 12.22 5.40 -9.93
CA SER A 125 12.54 5.89 -8.59
C SER A 125 11.70 5.13 -7.55
N LEU A 126 12.38 4.52 -6.57
CA LEU A 126 11.68 3.81 -5.47
C LEU A 126 10.73 4.75 -4.71
N ARG A 127 11.18 5.98 -4.41
CA ARG A 127 10.39 6.94 -3.64
C ARG A 127 9.06 7.26 -4.34
N ASP A 128 9.12 7.46 -5.65
CA ASP A 128 7.99 7.98 -6.42
C ASP A 128 7.05 6.86 -6.90
N ARG A 129 7.56 5.63 -6.99
CA ARG A 129 6.84 4.48 -7.55
C ARG A 129 6.58 3.35 -6.56
N VAL A 130 6.83 3.59 -5.27
CA VAL A 130 6.44 2.66 -4.22
C VAL A 130 4.94 2.34 -4.30
N ARG A 131 4.56 1.07 -4.15
CA ARG A 131 3.16 0.59 -4.32
C ARG A 131 2.55 0.88 -5.70
N THR A 132 3.32 0.74 -6.77
CA THR A 132 2.81 0.89 -8.14
C THR A 132 2.99 -0.40 -8.91
N ASN A 133 2.00 -0.78 -9.72
CA ASN A 133 2.12 -1.87 -10.68
C ASN A 133 2.79 -1.34 -11.95
N ILE A 134 3.99 -1.80 -12.24
CA ILE A 134 4.79 -1.34 -13.39
C ILE A 134 4.93 -2.51 -14.37
N PRO A 135 4.56 -2.37 -15.65
CA PRO A 135 4.88 -3.38 -16.66
C PRO A 135 6.40 -3.54 -16.80
N TRP A 136 6.89 -4.78 -16.70
CA TRP A 136 8.33 -5.09 -16.75
C TRP A 136 8.50 -6.54 -17.19
N MET A 137 9.28 -6.81 -18.24
CA MET A 137 9.51 -8.17 -18.76
C MET A 137 8.23 -9.07 -18.84
N ARG A 138 7.12 -8.54 -19.37
CA ARG A 138 5.80 -9.22 -19.48
C ARG A 138 5.10 -9.58 -18.15
N ARG A 139 5.60 -9.07 -17.03
CA ARG A 139 5.05 -9.24 -15.68
C ARG A 139 4.88 -7.88 -14.98
N LEU A 140 4.37 -7.89 -13.75
CA LEU A 140 4.27 -6.69 -12.92
C LEU A 140 5.48 -6.57 -12.00
N LEU A 141 6.13 -5.41 -12.01
CA LEU A 141 7.17 -5.02 -11.06
C LEU A 141 6.58 -4.04 -10.03
N ILE A 142 6.76 -4.34 -8.74
CA ILE A 142 6.27 -3.53 -7.62
C ILE A 142 7.44 -3.13 -6.71
N PRO A 143 7.88 -1.86 -6.75
CA PRO A 143 8.95 -1.40 -5.87
C PRO A 143 8.47 -1.19 -4.43
N LEU A 144 9.15 -1.79 -3.45
CA LEU A 144 8.94 -1.54 -2.02
C LEU A 144 10.25 -1.18 -1.31
N TYR A 145 10.14 -0.60 -0.12
CA TYR A 145 11.31 -0.37 0.72
C TYR A 145 11.78 -1.67 1.36
N HIS A 146 13.09 -1.75 1.63
CA HIS A 146 13.66 -2.90 2.32
C HIS A 146 13.10 -3.01 3.76
N PRO A 147 12.83 -4.22 4.29
CA PRO A 147 12.35 -4.42 5.66
C PRO A 147 13.44 -4.29 6.73
N GLY A 148 14.58 -3.69 6.38
CA GLY A 148 15.75 -3.55 7.26
C GLY A 148 15.68 -2.27 8.10
N GLN A 149 16.42 -2.25 9.22
CA GLN A 149 16.37 -1.16 10.19
C GLN A 149 16.62 0.23 9.58
N ARG A 150 17.58 0.35 8.65
CA ARG A 150 17.88 1.63 7.97
C ARG A 150 16.69 2.15 7.18
N ALA A 151 16.03 1.28 6.43
CA ALA A 151 14.85 1.66 5.65
C ALA A 151 13.64 1.97 6.54
N MET A 152 13.53 1.34 7.71
CA MET A 152 12.45 1.61 8.67
C MET A 152 12.46 3.03 9.25
N VAL A 153 13.63 3.69 9.27
CA VAL A 153 13.74 5.11 9.63
C VAL A 153 12.97 6.00 8.64
N HIS A 154 13.02 5.65 7.35
CA HIS A 154 12.37 6.43 6.29
C HIS A 154 10.96 5.93 5.96
N ARG A 155 10.68 4.65 6.22
CA ARG A 155 9.38 4.02 5.99
C ARG A 155 9.08 3.03 7.10
N SER A 156 8.37 3.51 8.12
CA SER A 156 8.02 2.74 9.32
C SER A 156 7.39 1.38 9.01
N PHE A 157 7.48 0.44 9.96
CA PHE A 157 6.89 -0.90 9.81
C PHE A 157 5.44 -0.84 9.32
N ALA A 158 4.61 0.03 9.89
CA ALA A 158 3.21 0.12 9.49
C ALA A 158 3.00 0.79 8.11
N ASN A 159 3.88 1.70 7.67
CA ASN A 159 3.89 2.12 6.26
C ASN A 159 4.27 0.94 5.36
N GLN A 160 5.27 0.14 5.74
CA GLN A 160 5.59 -1.07 4.99
C GLN A 160 4.44 -2.07 5.01
N LEU A 161 3.70 -2.20 6.10
CA LEU A 161 2.52 -3.07 6.15
C LEU A 161 1.47 -2.67 5.09
N GLY A 162 1.23 -1.36 4.92
CA GLY A 162 0.39 -0.87 3.82
C GLY A 162 0.97 -1.13 2.43
N ASP A 163 2.30 -1.23 2.30
CA ASP A 163 2.98 -1.62 1.05
C ASP A 163 2.70 -3.08 0.71
N TYR A 164 2.82 -3.96 1.70
CA TYR A 164 2.59 -5.39 1.53
C TYR A 164 1.10 -5.68 1.35
N GLN A 165 0.20 -4.88 1.94
CA GLN A 165 -1.24 -4.98 1.69
C GLN A 165 -1.57 -4.72 0.21
N PHE A 166 -0.88 -3.77 -0.42
CA PHE A 166 -1.02 -3.51 -1.86
C PHE A 166 -0.56 -4.71 -2.71
N VAL A 167 0.54 -5.37 -2.31
CA VAL A 167 1.01 -6.60 -2.97
C VAL A 167 -0.01 -7.72 -2.82
N ALA A 168 -0.50 -7.98 -1.61
CA ALA A 168 -1.50 -9.01 -1.33
C ALA A 168 -2.78 -8.78 -2.14
N GLU A 169 -3.21 -7.53 -2.29
CA GLU A 169 -4.36 -7.17 -3.11
C GLU A 169 -4.12 -7.41 -4.60
N THR A 170 -2.93 -7.08 -5.09
CA THR A 170 -2.56 -7.31 -6.49
C THR A 170 -2.50 -8.81 -6.80
N LEU A 171 -1.95 -9.62 -5.89
CA LEU A 171 -1.94 -11.08 -6.00
C LEU A 171 -3.36 -11.66 -6.02
N ARG A 172 -4.25 -11.18 -5.12
CA ARG A 172 -5.66 -11.61 -5.09
C ARG A 172 -6.39 -11.29 -6.40
N ARG A 173 -6.12 -10.13 -7.01
CA ARG A 173 -6.69 -9.76 -8.33
C ARG A 173 -6.26 -10.68 -9.46
N LEU A 174 -5.01 -11.16 -9.43
CA LEU A 174 -4.51 -12.08 -10.46
C LEU A 174 -5.08 -13.49 -10.29
N LYS A 175 -5.29 -13.96 -9.05
CA LYS A 175 -5.88 -15.28 -8.77
C LYS A 175 -7.37 -15.35 -9.13
N GLN A 176 -8.06 -14.22 -9.26
CA GLN A 176 -9.46 -14.21 -9.71
C GLN A 176 -9.55 -14.49 -11.22
N PRO A 177 -10.43 -15.40 -11.68
CA PRO A 177 -10.60 -15.65 -13.09
C PRO A 177 -10.96 -14.34 -13.80
N ARG A 178 -10.20 -14.00 -14.85
CA ARG A 178 -10.53 -12.89 -15.74
C ARG A 178 -11.87 -13.17 -16.41
N ASN A 179 -12.97 -12.73 -15.80
CA ASN A 179 -14.18 -12.48 -16.57
C ASN A 179 -13.81 -11.46 -17.65
N LYS A 180 -13.87 -11.91 -18.90
CA LYS A 180 -13.51 -11.14 -20.08
C LYS A 180 -14.26 -9.80 -20.09
N SER A 181 -13.50 -8.74 -20.37
CA SER A 181 -13.96 -7.40 -20.78
C SER A 181 -15.11 -6.77 -19.98
N VAL A 182 -14.80 -5.91 -19.01
CA VAL A 182 -15.61 -4.71 -18.76
C VAL A 182 -14.66 -3.56 -18.42
N SER A 183 -14.89 -2.42 -19.07
CA SER A 183 -14.32 -1.09 -18.76
C SER A 183 -14.05 -0.88 -17.27
N ALA A 184 -12.95 -0.17 -16.95
CA ALA A 184 -12.49 0.21 -15.62
C ALA A 184 -13.56 0.88 -14.73
N LYS A 185 -14.53 0.12 -14.23
CA LYS A 185 -15.40 0.52 -13.13
C LYS A 185 -14.62 0.34 -11.82
N PRO A 186 -14.64 1.32 -10.91
CA PRO A 186 -14.08 1.14 -9.57
C PRO A 186 -14.77 -0.05 -8.90
N ARG A 187 -14.02 -0.84 -8.11
CA ARG A 187 -14.60 -1.89 -7.26
C ARG A 187 -15.74 -1.30 -6.42
N SER A 188 -16.81 -2.06 -6.17
CA SER A 188 -18.04 -1.59 -5.47
C SER A 188 -17.74 -0.70 -4.24
N ASP A 189 -16.83 -1.11 -3.34
CA ASP A 189 -16.41 -0.30 -2.17
C ASP A 189 -15.73 1.04 -2.53
N ALA A 190 -14.82 1.02 -3.51
CA ALA A 190 -14.13 2.22 -3.99
C ALA A 190 -15.11 3.14 -4.76
N ALA A 191 -16.00 2.57 -5.58
CA ALA A 191 -17.06 3.31 -6.25
C ALA A 191 -17.95 4.01 -5.21
N LYS A 192 -18.40 3.28 -4.19
CA LYS A 192 -19.22 3.82 -3.09
C LYS A 192 -18.48 4.92 -2.33
N LEU A 193 -17.19 4.75 -2.05
CA LEU A 193 -16.36 5.82 -1.47
C LEU A 193 -16.27 7.05 -2.37
N GLY A 194 -16.14 6.86 -3.68
CA GLY A 194 -16.19 7.94 -4.67
C GLY A 194 -17.50 8.72 -4.61
N HIS A 195 -18.64 8.03 -4.51
CA HIS A 195 -19.95 8.66 -4.34
C HIS A 195 -20.07 9.46 -3.04
N VAL A 196 -19.63 8.90 -1.90
CA VAL A 196 -19.59 9.63 -0.61
C VAL A 196 -18.72 10.89 -0.72
N ALA A 197 -17.52 10.76 -1.26
CA ALA A 197 -16.59 11.87 -1.42
C ALA A 197 -17.15 12.95 -2.36
N ARG A 198 -17.80 12.55 -3.47
CA ARG A 198 -18.47 13.46 -4.40
C ARG A 198 -19.58 14.25 -3.69
N GLN A 199 -20.45 13.59 -2.93
CA GLN A 199 -21.55 14.24 -2.22
C GLN A 199 -21.06 15.25 -1.17
N ILE A 200 -19.96 14.91 -0.47
CA ILE A 200 -19.28 15.82 0.47
C ILE A 200 -18.74 17.05 -0.27
N LEU A 201 -18.09 16.86 -1.43
CA LEU A 201 -17.58 17.96 -2.25
C LEU A 201 -18.71 18.83 -2.84
N GLN A 202 -19.81 18.23 -3.30
CA GLN A 202 -20.99 18.97 -3.81
C GLN A 202 -21.60 19.88 -2.74
N SER A 203 -21.58 19.46 -1.48
CA SER A 203 -22.10 20.24 -0.35
C SER A 203 -21.15 21.37 0.10
N ASN A 204 -19.93 21.44 -0.47
CA ASN A 204 -18.90 22.41 -0.14
C ASN A 204 -18.42 23.12 -1.41
N SER A 205 -19.25 24.01 -1.95
CA SER A 205 -19.00 24.71 -3.23
C SER A 205 -17.72 25.54 -3.28
N ALA A 206 -17.21 26.01 -2.13
CA ALA A 206 -15.93 26.70 -2.02
C ALA A 206 -14.71 25.76 -2.12
N GLY A 207 -14.93 24.45 -2.23
CA GLY A 207 -13.91 23.42 -2.16
C GLY A 207 -13.54 23.03 -0.73
N LEU A 208 -12.79 21.93 -0.61
CA LEU A 208 -12.30 21.39 0.66
C LEU A 208 -10.81 21.10 0.54
N SER A 209 -10.08 21.17 1.65
CA SER A 209 -8.73 20.62 1.65
C SER A 209 -8.78 19.10 1.49
N TYR A 210 -7.74 18.54 0.88
CA TYR A 210 -7.54 17.10 0.73
C TYR A 210 -7.66 16.36 2.07
N LEU A 211 -7.07 16.94 3.11
CA LEU A 211 -7.08 16.40 4.47
C LEU A 211 -8.47 16.46 5.12
N SER A 212 -9.29 17.46 4.78
CA SER A 212 -10.66 17.60 5.28
C SER A 212 -11.61 16.62 4.63
N LEU A 213 -11.46 16.34 3.33
CA LEU A 213 -12.23 15.29 2.66
C LEU A 213 -12.06 13.93 3.35
N HIS A 214 -10.81 13.53 3.63
CA HIS A 214 -10.52 12.27 4.34
C HIS A 214 -11.19 12.20 5.72
N LYS A 215 -11.21 13.31 6.47
CA LYS A 215 -11.82 13.36 7.81
C LYS A 215 -13.34 13.32 7.75
N LEU A 216 -13.96 14.04 6.81
CA LEU A 216 -15.40 14.02 6.62
C LEU A 216 -15.89 12.64 6.16
N CYS A 217 -15.21 11.99 5.22
CA CYS A 217 -15.50 10.60 4.85
C CYS A 217 -15.37 9.65 6.05
N PHE A 218 -14.34 9.84 6.89
CA PHE A 218 -14.15 9.03 8.09
C PHE A 218 -15.28 9.24 9.11
N LEU A 219 -15.70 10.49 9.34
CA LEU A 219 -16.81 10.79 10.24
C LEU A 219 -18.13 10.21 9.72
N ALA A 220 -18.32 10.14 8.40
CA ALA A 220 -19.46 9.44 7.78
C ALA A 220 -19.41 7.93 8.03
N GLU A 221 -18.25 7.28 7.90
CA GLU A 221 -18.06 5.87 8.27
C GLU A 221 -18.37 5.61 9.75
N VAL A 222 -17.86 6.44 10.65
CA VAL A 222 -18.12 6.32 12.09
C VAL A 222 -19.61 6.51 12.39
N ALA A 223 -20.26 7.52 11.80
CA ALA A 223 -21.68 7.76 12.00
C ALA A 223 -22.55 6.61 11.47
N SER A 224 -22.17 6.00 10.34
CA SER A 224 -22.87 4.83 9.80
C SER A 224 -22.71 3.60 10.70
N LEU A 225 -21.50 3.34 11.20
CA LEU A 225 -21.24 2.27 12.16
C LEU A 225 -22.02 2.45 13.47
N GLU A 226 -22.09 3.67 13.99
CA GLU A 226 -22.82 3.98 15.22
C GLU A 226 -24.34 3.90 15.04
N ALA A 227 -24.87 4.30 13.87
CA ALA A 227 -26.29 4.28 13.60
C ALA A 227 -26.83 2.90 13.17
N THR A 228 -26.03 2.13 12.43
CA THR A 228 -26.50 0.91 11.73
C THR A 228 -25.71 -0.35 12.09
N GLY A 229 -24.58 -0.23 12.78
CA GLY A 229 -23.65 -1.34 13.02
C GLY A 229 -22.84 -1.76 11.79
N THR A 230 -23.00 -1.08 10.65
CA THR A 230 -22.31 -1.40 9.39
C THR A 230 -21.51 -0.21 8.85
N ARG A 231 -20.47 -0.51 8.05
CA ARG A 231 -19.67 0.52 7.40
C ARG A 231 -20.39 1.08 6.17
N LEU A 232 -20.11 2.35 5.89
CA LEU A 232 -20.71 3.08 4.79
C LEU A 232 -20.18 2.61 3.43
N THR A 233 -18.85 2.48 3.29
CA THR A 233 -18.16 2.21 2.01
C THR A 233 -17.26 0.98 2.04
N ASN A 234 -17.00 0.42 3.23
CA ASN A 234 -16.00 -0.62 3.44
C ASN A 234 -14.56 -0.29 3.00
N ALA A 235 -14.27 0.97 2.65
CA ALA A 235 -12.94 1.36 2.24
C ALA A 235 -11.90 1.18 3.36
N TYR A 236 -10.66 0.94 2.97
CA TYR A 236 -9.57 0.73 3.92
C TYR A 236 -9.06 2.06 4.45
N VAL A 237 -9.13 2.23 5.78
CA VAL A 237 -8.74 3.46 6.48
C VAL A 237 -7.59 3.18 7.43
N VAL A 238 -6.50 3.92 7.26
CA VAL A 238 -5.31 3.83 8.10
C VAL A 238 -5.10 5.11 8.90
N SER A 239 -4.46 5.02 10.06
CA SER A 239 -4.08 6.21 10.84
C SER A 239 -2.85 6.86 10.20
N GLN A 240 -2.80 8.18 10.10
CA GLN A 240 -1.60 8.91 9.71
C GLN A 240 -1.34 10.06 10.70
N LYS A 241 -0.22 10.77 10.53
CA LYS A 241 0.14 11.94 11.35
C LYS A 241 -0.98 13.01 11.40
N ASP A 242 -1.77 13.10 10.32
CA ASP A 242 -2.85 14.07 10.17
C ASP A 242 -4.26 13.47 10.31
N GLY A 243 -4.33 12.28 10.92
CA GLY A 243 -5.57 11.57 11.23
C GLY A 243 -5.87 10.42 10.27
N PRO A 244 -7.12 9.96 10.22
CA PRO A 244 -7.53 8.83 9.39
C PRO A 244 -7.36 9.14 7.90
N TYR A 245 -6.89 8.16 7.15
CA TYR A 245 -6.56 8.28 5.74
C TYR A 245 -7.11 7.09 4.93
N PHE A 246 -7.94 7.37 3.93
CA PHE A 246 -8.45 6.38 2.98
C PHE A 246 -7.44 6.11 1.88
N VAL A 247 -7.01 4.86 1.73
CA VAL A 247 -5.99 4.48 0.73
C VAL A 247 -6.47 4.66 -0.72
N ASP A 248 -7.78 4.60 -0.94
CA ASP A 248 -8.37 4.79 -2.27
C ASP A 248 -8.63 6.24 -2.65
N LEU A 249 -8.66 7.17 -1.68
CA LEU A 249 -8.69 8.62 -1.94
C LEU A 249 -7.28 9.19 -2.23
N HIS A 250 -6.32 8.37 -2.63
CA HIS A 250 -5.00 8.85 -3.03
C HIS A 250 -5.11 9.83 -4.22
N LEU A 251 -4.33 10.93 -4.22
CA LEU A 251 -4.42 12.00 -5.24
C LEU A 251 -4.42 11.48 -6.68
N ALA A 252 -3.53 10.53 -6.99
CA ALA A 252 -3.42 9.92 -8.32
C ALA A 252 -4.66 9.11 -8.77
N LYS A 253 -5.50 8.67 -7.82
CA LYS A 253 -6.72 7.89 -8.10
C LYS A 253 -7.97 8.78 -8.17
N LEU A 254 -7.93 9.99 -7.62
CA LEU A 254 -9.11 10.85 -7.50
C LEU A 254 -9.84 11.10 -8.84
N PRO A 255 -9.15 11.39 -9.97
CA PRO A 255 -9.85 11.63 -11.25
C PRO A 255 -10.61 10.42 -11.78
N GLN A 256 -10.14 9.20 -11.47
CA GLN A 256 -10.81 7.95 -11.84
C GLN A 256 -11.96 7.62 -10.89
N LEU A 257 -11.88 8.09 -9.64
CA LEU A 257 -12.82 7.77 -8.57
C LEU A 257 -13.98 8.77 -8.49
N ILE A 258 -13.73 10.03 -8.81
CA ILE A 258 -14.67 11.15 -8.65
C ILE A 258 -14.64 11.96 -9.96
N ALA A 259 -15.64 11.74 -10.81
CA ALA A 259 -15.75 12.43 -12.09
C ALA A 259 -15.78 13.96 -11.92
N GLY A 260 -15.06 14.71 -12.75
CA GLY A 260 -15.07 16.18 -12.69
C GLY A 260 -14.42 16.78 -11.43
N ILE A 261 -13.67 16.01 -10.65
CA ILE A 261 -12.87 16.55 -9.55
C ILE A 261 -11.77 17.47 -10.08
N GLN A 262 -11.62 18.61 -9.42
CA GLN A 262 -10.54 19.55 -9.64
C GLN A 262 -9.59 19.50 -8.44
N VAL A 263 -8.30 19.39 -8.72
CA VAL A 263 -7.25 19.36 -7.70
C VAL A 263 -6.30 20.52 -7.98
N HIS A 264 -6.10 21.40 -7.01
CA HIS A 264 -5.18 22.52 -7.12
C HIS A 264 -4.47 22.76 -5.79
N SER A 265 -3.29 23.37 -5.83
CA SER A 265 -2.50 23.67 -4.63
C SER A 265 -2.66 25.14 -4.26
N VAL A 266 -2.92 25.42 -2.98
CA VAL A 266 -2.93 26.77 -2.41
C VAL A 266 -1.91 26.80 -1.28
N GLY A 267 -0.75 27.41 -1.55
CA GLY A 267 0.42 27.31 -0.66
C GLY A 267 0.86 25.85 -0.49
N SER A 268 0.95 25.39 0.76
CA SER A 268 1.30 23.99 1.10
C SER A 268 0.10 23.03 1.15
N LYS A 269 -1.13 23.54 0.92
CA LYS A 269 -2.36 22.74 1.02
C LYS A 269 -2.83 22.31 -0.37
N VAL A 270 -3.28 21.07 -0.47
CA VAL A 270 -4.01 20.57 -1.64
C VAL A 270 -5.49 20.81 -1.42
N MET A 271 -6.12 21.48 -2.37
CA MET A 271 -7.54 21.82 -2.39
C MET A 271 -8.26 21.01 -3.46
N LEU A 272 -9.49 20.61 -3.15
CA LEU A 272 -10.35 19.80 -3.97
C LEU A 272 -11.66 20.54 -4.23
N GLY A 273 -12.13 20.51 -5.47
CA GLY A 273 -13.44 21.01 -5.87
C GLY A 273 -14.07 20.11 -6.93
N LEU A 274 -15.28 20.45 -7.36
CA LEU A 274 -15.91 19.85 -8.53
C LEU A 274 -16.10 20.93 -9.59
N ALA A 275 -15.85 20.59 -10.85
CA ALA A 275 -16.16 21.49 -11.95
C ALA A 275 -17.67 21.77 -11.98
N THR A 276 -18.05 23.04 -12.05
CA THR A 276 -19.41 23.49 -12.36
C THR A 276 -19.71 23.13 -13.81
N GLN A 277 -20.39 22.00 -14.07
CA GLN A 277 -20.87 21.73 -15.42
C GLN A 277 -22.16 22.51 -15.69
N MET A 278 -22.05 23.55 -16.50
CA MET A 278 -23.12 23.93 -17.43
C MET A 278 -23.17 22.86 -18.53
N GLY A 279 -24.22 22.05 -18.55
CA GLY A 279 -24.63 21.28 -19.72
C GLY A 279 -24.01 19.89 -19.92
N LEU A 280 -24.95 18.93 -19.98
CA LEU A 280 -24.92 17.62 -20.63
C LEU A 280 -24.30 16.39 -19.94
N LEU A 281 -25.22 15.43 -19.82
CA LEU A 281 -25.13 13.97 -19.69
C LEU A 281 -24.85 13.44 -18.29
N ASP A 282 -25.96 13.15 -17.62
CA ASP A 282 -26.10 12.20 -16.53
C ASP A 282 -25.27 10.95 -16.80
N ALA A 283 -24.17 10.82 -16.06
CA ALA A 283 -23.53 9.53 -15.90
C ALA A 283 -24.49 8.66 -15.08
N GLU A 284 -25.11 7.69 -15.76
CA GLU A 284 -25.93 6.60 -15.22
C GLU A 284 -25.47 6.14 -13.82
N PRO A 285 -26.38 6.01 -12.83
CA PRO A 285 -26.03 5.66 -11.46
C PRO A 285 -25.62 4.19 -11.37
N ALA A 286 -24.32 3.91 -11.32
CA ALA A 286 -23.85 2.58 -10.95
C ALA A 286 -23.91 2.42 -9.41
N GLU A 287 -24.92 1.70 -8.91
CA GLU A 287 -25.15 1.34 -7.50
C GLU A 287 -24.91 2.49 -6.48
N GLY A 288 -25.85 3.44 -6.46
CA GLY A 288 -25.80 4.63 -5.61
C GLY A 288 -25.92 4.36 -4.09
N LEU A 289 -25.62 5.40 -3.32
CA LEU A 289 -25.86 5.47 -1.88
C LEU A 289 -27.35 5.23 -1.59
N SER A 290 -27.66 4.47 -0.54
CA SER A 290 -29.06 4.31 -0.11
C SER A 290 -29.59 5.63 0.49
N ALA A 291 -30.91 5.80 0.55
CA ALA A 291 -31.51 6.96 1.22
C ALA A 291 -31.06 7.09 2.70
N SER A 292 -30.77 5.97 3.36
CA SER A 292 -30.21 5.94 4.70
C SER A 292 -28.76 6.45 4.74
N ASP A 293 -27.93 6.02 3.78
CA ASP A 293 -26.55 6.50 3.63
C ASP A 293 -26.52 8.02 3.41
N ASP A 294 -27.39 8.53 2.54
CA ASP A 294 -27.53 9.97 2.26
C ASP A 294 -27.92 10.77 3.51
N ALA A 295 -28.85 10.26 4.31
CA ALA A 295 -29.26 10.91 5.55
C ALA A 295 -28.11 11.01 6.56
N ILE A 296 -27.29 9.96 6.67
CA ILE A 296 -26.10 9.92 7.53
C ILE A 296 -25.08 10.97 7.05
N ILE A 297 -24.78 11.01 5.75
CA ILE A 297 -23.81 11.96 5.18
C ILE A 297 -24.28 13.40 5.38
N LYS A 298 -25.57 13.69 5.11
CA LYS A 298 -26.16 15.02 5.37
C LYS A 298 -26.06 15.43 6.83
N LYS A 299 -26.31 14.51 7.78
CA LYS A 299 -26.18 14.78 9.22
C LYS A 299 -24.74 15.10 9.62
N VAL A 300 -23.76 14.37 9.07
CA VAL A 300 -22.33 14.63 9.29
C VAL A 300 -21.95 15.99 8.72
N LEU A 301 -22.39 16.32 7.50
CA LEU A 301 -22.11 17.60 6.85
C LEU A 301 -22.75 18.78 7.58
N ALA A 302 -23.99 18.65 8.06
CA ALA A 302 -24.64 19.68 8.86
C ALA A 302 -23.87 19.99 10.15
N LYS A 303 -23.24 18.98 10.75
CA LYS A 303 -22.51 19.12 12.02
C LYS A 303 -21.05 19.53 11.86
N TYR A 304 -20.38 19.04 10.83
CA TYR A 304 -18.92 19.13 10.70
C TYR A 304 -18.45 19.78 9.40
N GLY A 305 -19.32 19.95 8.40
CA GLY A 305 -18.93 20.34 7.04
C GLY A 305 -18.26 21.71 6.94
N ARG A 306 -18.54 22.63 7.87
CA ARG A 306 -17.95 23.99 7.90
C ARG A 306 -16.74 24.12 8.83
N MET A 307 -16.32 23.04 9.48
CA MET A 307 -15.17 23.08 10.40
C MET A 307 -13.85 23.20 9.64
N ARG A 308 -12.88 23.87 10.25
CA ARG A 308 -11.51 23.95 9.73
C ARG A 308 -10.78 22.61 9.89
N ASP A 309 -9.67 22.45 9.15
CA ASP A 309 -8.84 21.23 9.17
C ASP A 309 -8.39 20.81 10.58
N ASP A 310 -8.03 21.77 11.44
CA ASP A 310 -7.61 21.53 12.83
C ASP A 310 -8.76 21.02 13.71
N GLU A 311 -9.95 21.60 13.54
CA GLU A 311 -11.17 21.21 14.25
C GLU A 311 -11.62 19.80 13.82
N LEU A 312 -11.65 19.55 12.50
CA LEU A 312 -11.95 18.23 11.94
C LEU A 312 -10.94 17.18 12.42
N LYS A 313 -9.65 17.53 12.47
CA LYS A 313 -8.62 16.65 13.02
C LYS A 313 -8.96 16.31 14.47
N ARG A 314 -9.23 17.31 15.31
CA ARG A 314 -9.58 17.08 16.72
C ARG A 314 -10.79 16.17 16.87
N VAL A 315 -11.87 16.43 16.14
CA VAL A 315 -13.10 15.61 16.18
C VAL A 315 -12.84 14.17 15.74
N ALA A 316 -12.10 13.96 14.65
CA ALA A 316 -11.77 12.62 14.17
C ALA A 316 -10.96 11.83 15.22
N TYR A 317 -10.00 12.46 15.89
CA TYR A 317 -9.20 11.85 16.96
C TYR A 317 -10.03 11.51 18.21
N LEU A 318 -11.13 12.24 18.45
CA LEU A 318 -12.06 11.96 19.55
C LEU A 318 -13.07 10.85 19.22
N SER A 319 -13.10 10.33 18.00
CA SER A 319 -13.91 9.14 17.68
C SER A 319 -13.52 7.93 18.53
N LYS A 320 -14.47 7.02 18.75
CA LYS A 320 -14.24 5.77 19.51
C LYS A 320 -13.06 4.97 18.94
N TYR A 321 -12.96 4.90 17.63
CA TYR A 321 -11.96 4.09 16.91
C TYR A 321 -10.56 4.69 16.96
N MET A 322 -10.40 5.99 16.73
CA MET A 322 -9.10 6.65 16.89
C MET A 322 -8.63 6.61 18.35
N ARG A 323 -9.53 6.84 19.33
CA ARG A 323 -9.19 6.72 20.75
C ARG A 323 -8.74 5.31 21.12
N ALA A 324 -9.37 4.27 20.58
CA ALA A 324 -8.96 2.89 20.80
C ALA A 324 -7.54 2.64 20.28
N LEU A 325 -7.23 3.14 19.08
CA LEU A 325 -5.89 3.04 18.50
C LEU A 325 -4.84 3.79 19.34
N ILE A 326 -5.12 5.02 19.75
CA ILE A 326 -4.21 5.83 20.59
C ILE A 326 -3.98 5.17 21.96
N ARG A 327 -5.03 4.61 22.58
CA ARG A 327 -4.89 3.86 23.84
C ARG A 327 -3.98 2.64 23.66
N LYS A 328 -4.16 1.89 22.56
CA LYS A 328 -3.31 0.74 22.23
C LYS A 328 -1.86 1.16 22.00
N GLU A 329 -1.62 2.25 21.27
CA GLU A 329 -0.28 2.82 21.07
C GLU A 329 0.36 3.19 22.41
N ARG A 330 -0.37 3.84 23.31
CA ARG A 330 0.12 4.18 24.67
C ARG A 330 0.39 2.95 25.53
N SER A 331 -0.47 1.94 25.50
CA SER A 331 -0.34 0.76 26.36
C SER A 331 0.75 -0.20 25.89
N THR A 332 1.03 -0.23 24.58
CA THR A 332 2.00 -1.15 23.98
C THR A 332 3.35 -0.48 23.66
N GLY A 333 3.40 0.85 23.64
CA GLY A 333 4.56 1.61 23.13
C GLY A 333 4.78 1.46 21.62
N ALA A 334 3.90 0.76 20.90
CA ALA A 334 4.02 0.53 19.47
C ALA A 334 3.58 1.76 18.67
N ASN A 335 4.36 2.17 17.67
CA ASN A 335 3.94 3.20 16.72
C ASN A 335 2.84 2.64 15.79
N LEU A 336 1.61 3.14 15.95
CA LEU A 336 0.44 2.68 15.19
C LEU A 336 0.09 3.61 14.01
N CYS A 337 1.04 4.45 13.58
CA CYS A 337 0.93 5.21 12.34
C CYS A 337 0.88 4.24 11.14
N ASN A 338 -0.23 4.25 10.41
CA ASN A 338 -0.68 3.39 9.30
C ASN A 338 -1.35 2.07 9.71
N ALA A 339 -1.62 1.87 11.00
CA ALA A 339 -2.52 0.81 11.43
C ALA A 339 -3.95 1.09 10.96
N ALA A 340 -4.73 0.04 10.70
CA ALA A 340 -6.15 0.15 10.39
C ALA A 340 -6.89 0.83 11.55
N VAL A 341 -7.76 1.79 11.23
CA VAL A 341 -8.52 2.55 12.24
C VAL A 341 -9.88 1.91 12.51
N LEU A 342 -10.55 1.46 11.46
CA LEU A 342 -11.88 0.88 11.54
C LEU A 342 -11.82 -0.64 11.44
N PRO A 343 -12.74 -1.36 12.10
CA PRO A 343 -12.86 -2.79 11.91
C PRO A 343 -13.13 -3.09 10.43
N PHE A 344 -12.39 -4.03 9.85
CA PHE A 344 -12.66 -4.51 8.52
C PHE A 344 -13.86 -5.47 8.61
N SER A 345 -15.00 -5.07 8.05
CA SER A 345 -16.16 -5.96 7.99
C SER A 345 -15.95 -6.96 6.86
N THR A 346 -15.47 -8.16 7.17
CA THR A 346 -15.64 -9.32 6.30
C THR A 346 -17.06 -9.85 6.53
N LYS A 347 -18.10 -9.26 5.94
CA LYS A 347 -19.37 -9.97 5.86
C LYS A 347 -19.18 -11.17 4.92
N SER A 348 -18.72 -12.28 5.48
CA SER A 348 -19.24 -13.59 5.11
C SER A 348 -20.56 -13.71 5.87
N ARG A 349 -21.67 -13.88 5.14
CA ARG A 349 -22.75 -14.70 5.70
C ARG A 349 -22.25 -16.13 5.83
#